data_AF-A0A7L9BHE3-F1
#
_entry.id   AF-A0A7L9BHE3-F1
#
_cell.length_a   1.000
_cell.length_b   1.000
_cell.length_c   1.000
_cell.angle_alpha   90.00
_cell.angle_beta   90.00
_cell.angle_gamma   90.00
#
_symmetry.space_group_name_H-M   'P 1'
#
loop_
_entity.id
_entity.type
_entity.pdbx_description
1 polymer ?
#
loop_
_entity_poly.entity_id
_entity_poly.type
_entity_poly.pdbx_seq_one_letter_code
_entity_poly.pdbx_strand_id
1 'polypeptide(L)'
;MQYVGYLLVLVHTFLLLWATGGFIELASAKVPWTPYTNLDFPRWLLPIHWGSVIITSAGFLLGYFTAWSKTPEFMLAAYTMLFTICVIETFGFMTSQTKYYAMVAELVTYAVILALLFKHTYFVDFFA
;
A
#
# COMPACT_ATOMS: atom_id res chain seq x y z
N MET A 1 -7.81 -20.95 -3.72
CA MET A 1 -6.63 -20.09 -3.45
C MET A 1 -6.38 -19.07 -4.53
N GLN A 2 -6.68 -19.36 -5.81
CA GLN A 2 -6.76 -18.34 -6.87
C GLN A 2 -7.66 -17.14 -6.51
N TYR A 3 -8.75 -17.38 -5.75
CA TYR A 3 -9.59 -16.31 -5.19
C TYR A 3 -8.84 -15.34 -4.26
N VAL A 4 -7.84 -15.82 -3.52
CA VAL A 4 -7.00 -14.95 -2.67
C VAL A 4 -6.10 -14.08 -3.55
N GLY A 5 -5.53 -14.65 -4.62
CA GLY A 5 -4.82 -13.86 -5.63
C GLY A 5 -5.69 -12.76 -6.24
N TYR A 6 -6.91 -13.09 -6.67
CA TYR A 6 -7.86 -12.10 -7.19
C TYR A 6 -8.26 -11.04 -6.16
N LEU A 7 -8.43 -11.43 -4.90
CA LEU A 7 -8.67 -10.49 -3.82
C LEU A 7 -7.50 -9.52 -3.67
N LEU A 8 -6.25 -10.01 -3.68
CA LEU A 8 -5.07 -9.16 -3.61
C LEU A 8 -4.98 -8.23 -4.82
N VAL A 9 -5.28 -8.71 -6.03
CA VAL A 9 -5.34 -7.87 -7.23
C VAL A 9 -6.37 -6.76 -7.08
N LEU A 10 -7.57 -7.07 -6.58
CA LEU A 10 -8.62 -6.10 -6.35
C LEU A 10 -8.19 -5.04 -5.32
N VAL A 11 -7.61 -5.47 -4.19
CA VAL A 11 -7.11 -4.57 -3.14
C VAL A 11 -6.04 -3.63 -3.68
N HIS A 12 -5.02 -4.15 -4.38
CA HIS A 12 -3.95 -3.31 -4.92
C HIS A 12 -4.45 -2.41 -6.07
N THR A 13 -5.45 -2.84 -6.84
CA THR A 13 -6.09 -1.96 -7.84
C THR A 13 -6.78 -0.79 -7.16
N PHE A 14 -7.54 -1.05 -6.10
CA PHE A 14 -8.19 0.00 -5.31
C PHE A 14 -7.15 0.95 -4.70
N LEU A 15 -6.09 0.43 -4.09
CA LEU A 15 -5.01 1.24 -3.50
C LEU A 15 -4.28 2.09 -4.53
N LEU A 16 -4.06 1.56 -5.74
CA LEU A 16 -3.46 2.32 -6.84
C LEU A 16 -4.33 3.50 -7.25
N LEU A 17 -5.64 3.26 -7.43
CA LEU A 17 -6.60 4.31 -7.77
C LEU A 17 -6.73 5.35 -6.66
N TRP A 18 -6.79 4.89 -5.40
CA TRP A 18 -6.83 5.74 -4.22
C TRP A 18 -5.58 6.62 -4.11
N ALA A 19 -4.38 6.05 -4.26
CA ALA A 19 -3.15 6.85 -4.20
C ALA A 19 -2.98 7.81 -5.38
N THR A 20 -3.48 7.42 -6.57
CA THR A 20 -3.53 8.31 -7.72
C THR A 20 -4.44 9.51 -7.45
N GLY A 21 -5.61 9.29 -6.85
CA GLY A 21 -6.49 10.40 -6.45
C GLY A 21 -5.84 11.30 -5.38
N GLY A 22 -5.05 10.74 -4.47
CA GLY A 22 -4.26 11.52 -3.50
C GLY A 22 -3.24 12.45 -4.16
N PHE A 23 -2.57 11.99 -5.23
CA PHE A 23 -1.74 12.87 -6.06
C PHE A 23 -2.55 13.94 -6.81
N ILE A 24 -3.76 13.61 -7.26
CA ILE A 24 -4.63 14.61 -7.92
C ILE A 24 -5.03 15.69 -6.90
N GLU A 25 -5.32 15.34 -5.65
CA GLU A 25 -5.58 16.29 -4.57
C GLU A 25 -4.36 17.19 -4.27
N LEU A 26 -3.14 16.69 -4.43
CA LEU A 26 -1.93 17.50 -4.32
C LEU A 26 -1.76 18.50 -5.46
N ALA A 27 -2.11 18.09 -6.68
CA ALA A 27 -1.92 18.90 -7.88
C ALA A 27 -3.05 19.90 -8.13
N SER A 28 -4.27 19.63 -7.63
CA SER A 28 -5.46 20.44 -7.87
C SER A 28 -6.02 21.05 -6.59
N ALA A 29 -6.31 22.35 -6.64
CA ALA A 29 -6.99 23.05 -5.54
C ALA A 29 -8.46 22.64 -5.36
N LYS A 30 -9.07 21.97 -6.35
CA LYS A 30 -10.46 21.51 -6.32
C LYS A 30 -10.57 20.14 -6.99
N VAL A 31 -11.19 19.19 -6.29
CA VAL A 31 -11.51 17.85 -6.79
C VAL A 31 -13.02 17.61 -6.69
N PRO A 32 -13.61 16.78 -7.58
CA PRO A 32 -15.06 16.53 -7.58
C PRO A 32 -15.53 15.56 -6.49
N TRP A 33 -14.65 15.12 -5.58
CA TRP A 33 -14.96 14.24 -4.46
C TRP A 33 -14.63 14.93 -3.13
N THR A 34 -14.99 14.29 -2.01
CA THR A 34 -14.58 14.75 -0.68
C THR A 34 -13.10 14.44 -0.47
N PRO A 35 -12.24 15.43 -0.20
CA PRO A 35 -10.82 15.20 -0.01
C PRO A 35 -10.54 14.22 1.12
N TYR A 36 -9.62 13.27 0.90
CA TYR A 36 -9.21 12.30 1.92
C TYR A 36 -7.73 12.42 2.31
N THR A 37 -6.96 13.28 1.65
CA THR A 37 -5.62 13.64 2.11
C THR A 37 -5.69 14.24 3.51
N ASN A 38 -4.90 13.72 4.46
CA ASN A 38 -4.84 14.33 5.78
C ASN A 38 -4.10 15.67 5.72
N LEU A 39 -4.76 16.74 6.13
CA LEU A 39 -4.20 18.09 6.18
C LEU A 39 -3.18 18.27 7.31
N ASP A 40 -3.15 17.37 8.29
CA ASP A 40 -2.14 17.40 9.36
C ASP A 40 -0.74 16.99 8.85
N PHE A 41 -0.67 16.30 7.71
CA PHE A 41 0.59 15.89 7.12
C PHE A 41 1.29 17.07 6.44
N PRO A 42 2.60 17.27 6.67
CA PRO A 42 3.33 18.32 6.00
C PRO A 42 3.40 18.02 4.50
N ARG A 43 3.34 19.07 3.67
CA ARG A 43 3.26 18.94 2.21
C ARG A 43 4.36 18.10 1.58
N TRP A 44 5.55 18.03 2.20
CA TRP A 44 6.67 17.23 1.71
C TRP A 44 6.47 15.72 1.94
N LEU A 45 5.66 15.33 2.93
CA LEU A 45 5.42 13.92 3.29
C LEU A 45 4.39 13.28 2.36
N LEU A 46 3.38 14.05 1.95
CA LEU A 46 2.31 13.59 1.06
C LEU A 46 2.79 12.93 -0.24
N PRO A 47 3.72 13.50 -1.04
CA PRO A 47 4.22 12.81 -2.23
C PRO A 47 4.99 11.53 -1.91
N ILE A 48 5.63 11.45 -0.73
CA ILE A 48 6.34 10.24 -0.28
C ILE A 48 5.33 9.15 0.07
N HIS A 49 4.26 9.50 0.80
CA HIS A 49 3.15 8.62 1.13
C HIS A 49 2.48 8.07 -0.13
N TRP A 50 1.92 8.95 -0.95
CA TRP A 50 1.19 8.56 -2.15
C TRP A 50 2.09 7.82 -3.13
N GLY A 51 3.34 8.27 -3.29
CA GLY A 51 4.33 7.59 -4.13
C GLY A 51 4.60 6.16 -3.66
N SER A 52 4.70 5.95 -2.36
CA SER A 52 4.95 4.63 -1.78
C SER A 52 3.78 3.68 -1.99
N VAL A 53 2.54 4.16 -1.86
CA VAL A 53 1.34 3.35 -2.14
C VAL A 53 1.24 3.01 -3.63
N ILE A 54 1.55 3.96 -4.53
CA ILE A 54 1.60 3.70 -5.98
C ILE A 54 2.66 2.66 -6.31
N ILE A 55 3.91 2.82 -5.83
CA ILE A 55 5.01 1.89 -6.11
C ILE A 55 4.64 0.49 -5.65
N THR A 56 4.11 0.36 -4.43
CA THR A 56 3.70 -0.93 -3.87
C THR A 56 2.58 -1.56 -4.68
N SER A 57 1.54 -0.78 -4.98
CA SER A 57 0.34 -1.29 -5.66
C SER A 57 0.61 -1.65 -7.12
N ALA A 58 1.29 -0.77 -7.85
CA ALA A 58 1.69 -1.03 -9.22
C ALA A 58 2.68 -2.20 -9.30
N GLY A 59 3.67 -2.26 -8.41
CA GLY A 59 4.65 -3.34 -8.39
C GLY A 59 4.01 -4.71 -8.10
N PHE A 60 3.05 -4.78 -7.16
CA PHE A 60 2.26 -6.00 -6.96
C PHE A 60 1.49 -6.40 -8.22
N LEU A 61 0.75 -5.47 -8.82
CA LEU A 61 -0.10 -5.76 -9.99
C LEU A 61 0.74 -6.20 -11.19
N LEU A 62 1.82 -5.48 -11.48
CA LEU A 62 2.77 -5.85 -12.53
C LEU A 62 3.35 -7.23 -12.24
N GLY A 63 3.80 -7.47 -11.02
CA GLY A 63 4.33 -8.77 -10.60
C GLY A 63 3.34 -9.90 -10.81
N TYR A 64 2.09 -9.71 -10.37
CA TYR A 64 1.02 -10.69 -10.50
C TYR A 64 0.66 -10.97 -11.97
N PHE A 65 0.49 -9.95 -12.81
CA PHE A 65 0.10 -10.15 -14.21
C PHE A 65 1.23 -10.67 -15.10
N THR A 66 2.48 -10.44 -14.71
CA THR A 66 3.66 -10.93 -15.45
C THR A 66 4.27 -12.20 -14.86
N ALA A 67 3.72 -12.70 -13.75
CA ALA A 67 4.31 -13.77 -12.94
C ALA A 67 5.80 -13.51 -12.62
N TRP A 68 6.14 -12.26 -12.26
CA TRP A 68 7.53 -11.88 -12.00
C TRP A 68 8.05 -12.57 -10.74
N SER A 69 9.11 -13.37 -10.88
CA SER A 69 9.60 -14.22 -9.78
C SER A 69 10.16 -13.44 -8.58
N LYS A 70 10.48 -12.15 -8.75
CA LYS A 70 10.94 -11.27 -7.67
C LYS A 70 9.82 -10.45 -7.01
N THR A 71 8.55 -10.75 -7.34
CA THR A 71 7.41 -10.09 -6.70
C THR A 71 7.44 -10.23 -5.18
N PRO A 72 7.68 -11.40 -4.56
CA PRO A 72 7.72 -11.51 -3.10
C PRO A 72 8.79 -10.63 -2.45
N GLU A 73 10.03 -10.61 -2.97
CA GLU A 73 11.11 -9.77 -2.44
C GLU A 73 10.86 -8.28 -2.67
N PHE A 74 10.31 -7.92 -3.83
CA PHE A 74 9.89 -6.54 -4.09
C PHE A 74 8.82 -6.09 -3.08
N MET A 75 7.80 -6.91 -2.85
CA MET A 75 6.72 -6.60 -1.90
C MET A 75 7.23 -6.46 -0.47
N LEU A 76 8.22 -7.26 -0.07
CA LEU A 76 8.88 -7.11 1.24
C LEU A 76 9.52 -5.72 1.39
N ALA A 77 10.29 -5.29 0.38
CA ALA A 77 10.93 -3.97 0.39
C ALA A 77 9.88 -2.84 0.37
N ALA A 78 8.85 -2.97 -0.48
CA ALA A 78 7.79 -1.99 -0.64
C ALA A 78 6.94 -1.82 0.64
N TYR A 79 6.53 -2.92 1.28
CA TYR A 79 5.81 -2.85 2.56
C TYR A 79 6.67 -2.36 3.72
N THR A 80 7.98 -2.61 3.71
CA THR A 80 8.89 -2.04 4.72
C THR A 80 8.97 -0.52 4.59
N MET A 81 9.01 -0.01 3.35
CA MET A 81 8.96 1.42 3.08
C MET A 81 7.62 2.02 3.54
N LEU A 82 6.48 1.41 3.16
CA LEU A 82 5.16 1.86 3.60
C LEU A 82 5.03 1.87 5.12
N PHE A 83 5.44 0.79 5.79
CA PHE A 83 5.46 0.73 7.25
C PHE A 83 6.24 1.89 7.85
N THR A 84 7.42 2.20 7.33
CA THR A 84 8.25 3.31 7.83
C THR A 84 7.52 4.65 7.71
N ILE A 85 6.85 4.88 6.59
CA ILE A 85 6.08 6.12 6.37
C ILE A 85 4.87 6.18 7.30
N CYS A 86 4.11 5.09 7.42
CA CYS A 86 2.97 5.00 8.33
C CYS A 86 3.39 5.24 9.80
N VAL A 87 4.57 4.78 10.22
CA VAL A 87 5.14 5.10 11.55
C VAL A 87 5.35 6.61 11.70
N ILE A 88 6.03 7.23 10.74
CA ILE A 88 6.33 8.68 10.75
C ILE A 88 5.02 9.48 10.81
N GLU A 89 4.04 9.10 10.00
CA GLU A 89 2.72 9.73 9.94
C GLU A 89 1.95 9.61 11.25
N THR A 90 1.85 8.39 11.76
CA THR A 90 1.02 8.07 12.92
C THR A 90 1.59 8.70 14.20
N PHE A 91 2.89 8.54 14.43
CA PHE A 91 3.54 9.04 15.63
C PHE A 91 3.98 10.51 15.52
N GLY A 92 4.23 11.00 14.30
CA GLY A 92 4.65 12.38 14.06
C GLY A 92 3.49 13.38 13.95
N PHE A 93 2.34 12.97 13.41
CA PHE A 93 1.31 13.94 12.99
C PHE A 93 -0.14 13.58 13.37
N MET A 94 -0.46 12.32 13.68
CA MET A 94 -1.85 11.83 13.80
C MET A 94 -2.29 11.41 15.21
N THR A 95 -1.62 11.91 16.27
CA THR A 95 -1.67 11.47 17.69
C THR A 95 -3.06 11.24 18.29
N SER A 96 -3.73 10.16 17.89
CA SER A 96 -5.07 9.78 18.30
C SER A 96 -5.18 8.27 18.35
N GLN A 97 -5.91 7.74 19.34
CA GLN A 97 -5.98 6.29 19.58
C GLN A 97 -6.47 5.50 18.36
N THR A 98 -7.48 6.02 17.65
CA THR A 98 -8.03 5.38 16.45
C THR A 98 -6.98 5.21 15.35
N LYS A 99 -6.03 6.14 15.22
CA LYS A 99 -4.98 6.08 14.20
C LYS A 99 -3.91 5.04 14.54
N TYR A 100 -3.60 4.84 15.82
CA TYR A 100 -2.74 3.73 16.24
C TYR A 100 -3.35 2.36 15.92
N TYR A 101 -4.66 2.18 16.14
CA TYR A 101 -5.33 0.93 15.75
C TYR A 101 -5.31 0.68 14.24
N ALA A 102 -5.52 1.73 13.43
CA ALA A 102 -5.43 1.64 11.98
C ALA A 102 -4.03 1.21 11.54
N MET A 103 -2.98 1.82 12.10
CA MET A 103 -1.59 1.46 11.81
C MET A 103 -1.27 0.00 12.18
N VAL A 104 -1.75 -0.50 13.32
CA VAL A 104 -1.57 -1.91 13.70
C VAL A 104 -2.27 -2.83 12.71
N ALA A 105 -3.49 -2.48 12.28
CA ALA A 105 -4.22 -3.26 11.27
C ALA A 105 -3.48 -3.28 9.92
N GLU A 106 -2.89 -2.16 9.50
CA GLU A 106 -2.05 -2.09 8.30
C GLU A 106 -0.83 -3.00 8.42
N LEU A 107 -0.09 -2.94 9.53
CA LEU A 107 1.09 -3.78 9.76
C LEU A 107 0.74 -5.27 9.75
N VAL A 108 -0.34 -5.66 10.42
CA VAL A 108 -0.83 -7.05 10.39
C VAL A 108 -1.17 -7.47 8.97
N THR A 109 -1.83 -6.60 8.20
CA THR A 109 -2.18 -6.86 6.80
C THR A 109 -0.93 -7.10 5.96
N TYR A 110 0.08 -6.25 6.07
CA TYR A 110 1.34 -6.41 5.33
C TYR A 110 2.04 -7.72 5.70
N ALA A 111 2.11 -8.05 6.99
CA ALA A 111 2.72 -9.29 7.46
C ALA A 111 1.99 -10.54 6.93
N VAL A 112 0.64 -10.53 6.94
CA VAL A 112 -0.17 -11.63 6.40
C VAL A 112 0.04 -11.78 4.90
N ILE A 113 0.04 -10.70 4.13
CA ILE A 113 0.27 -10.76 2.68
C ILE A 113 1.67 -11.31 2.39
N LEU A 114 2.70 -10.84 3.09
CA LEU A 114 4.06 -11.37 2.93
C LEU A 114 4.15 -12.85 3.27
N ALA A 115 3.52 -13.28 4.36
CA ALA A 115 3.46 -14.69 4.71
C ALA A 115 2.80 -15.52 3.60
N LEU A 116 1.72 -15.03 3.00
CA LEU A 116 1.08 -15.69 1.86
C LEU A 116 2.02 -15.78 0.65
N LEU A 117 2.69 -14.68 0.28
CA LEU A 117 3.59 -14.66 -0.87
C LEU A 117 4.78 -15.61 -0.73
N PHE A 118 5.35 -15.74 0.46
CA PHE A 118 6.55 -16.55 0.70
C PHE A 118 6.30 -17.99 1.14
N LYS A 119 5.15 -18.30 1.73
CA LYS A 119 4.90 -19.61 2.37
C LYS A 119 3.78 -20.40 1.74
N HIS A 120 2.83 -19.76 1.08
CA HIS A 120 1.69 -20.46 0.54
C HIS A 120 2.04 -21.07 -0.82
N THR A 121 1.83 -22.39 -0.96
CA THR A 121 2.20 -23.18 -2.16
C THR A 121 1.76 -22.52 -3.47
N TYR A 122 0.49 -22.11 -3.57
CA TYR A 122 0.00 -21.38 -4.75
C TYR A 122 0.87 -20.19 -5.19
N PHE A 123 1.28 -19.33 -4.27
CA PHE A 123 2.06 -18.14 -4.62
C PHE A 123 3.53 -18.47 -4.86
N VAL A 124 4.08 -19.42 -4.11
CA VAL A 124 5.44 -19.94 -4.33
C VAL A 124 5.56 -20.55 -5.72
N ASP A 125 4.59 -21.37 -6.13
CA ASP A 125 4.58 -21.99 -7.46
C ASP A 125 4.30 -20.97 -8.57
N PHE A 126 3.44 -19.98 -8.31
CA PHE A 126 3.07 -18.95 -9.28
C PHE A 126 4.21 -17.96 -9.57
N PHE A 127 5.05 -17.67 -8.57
CA PHE A 127 6.21 -16.77 -8.68
C PHE A 127 7.56 -17.50 -8.70
N ALA A 128 7.56 -18.83 -8.90
CA ALA A 128 8.81 -19.60 -9.09
C ALA A 128 9.46 -19.26 -10.45
#